data_AF-A0A534R959-F1
#
_entry.id   AF-A0A534R959-F1
#
_cell.length_a   1.000
_cell.length_b   1.000
_cell.length_c   1.000
_cell.angle_alpha   90.00
_cell.angle_beta   90.00
_cell.angle_gamma   90.00
#
_symmetry.space_group_name_H-M   'P 1'
#
loop_
_entity.id
_entity.type
_entity.pdbx_description
1 polymer ?
#
loop_
_entity_poly.entity_id
_entity_poly.type
_entity_poly.pdbx_seq_one_letter_code
_entity_poly.pdbx_strand_id
1 'polypeptide(L)'
;MLVRLVLHSFYLEVLPLRLEVVFAADFRDVFELRGLRRARRGSLESPRVEDGALVLAYRGLDGVGRATRCAISGAEVLWRGPRAVLELVFAPQEERVVDVVIDCRNEQITPAPRHGFAGAEAVREREHRLWQVEHTAVQAADEGLSAVLGQAMADVFLLTVPPEAGTLHGVDRFVYAGIPWFATVFGRDALITARQMLLFAPGLARGVLRVLAALQGTTVNPERDEEPGKIIHEARYGEMAATGEVPFGRYYGSVDATPLFCMLLGAYARVTGDLAFVRELWPNACAALDWMAHYGDRDGDGYVEYQRTSEHGLVNQGWKDSGDAIFHRDGRLAEPPIALVEVQGYRYAALVAMAELADLIGVEGGARWLAEAQALRERINADFWLDGEDTYALALDRDKRPCAVVASNAGQLLFCRVPDPQRAQRLAARLLRADLFAGWGIRTLASGQPRYNPMS
;
A
#
# COMPACT_ATOMS: atom_id res chain seq x y z
N MET A 1 13.01 -1.76 17.59
CA MET A 1 12.67 -3.15 17.96
C MET A 1 13.01 -3.36 19.43
N LEU A 2 12.16 -4.08 20.16
CA LEU A 2 12.34 -4.40 21.57
C LEU A 2 12.31 -5.91 21.74
N VAL A 3 13.29 -6.47 22.43
CA VAL A 3 13.38 -7.91 22.73
C VAL A 3 13.53 -8.07 24.24
N ARG A 4 12.67 -8.87 24.85
CA ARG A 4 12.70 -9.18 26.28
C ARG A 4 13.15 -10.62 26.47
N LEU A 5 14.26 -10.82 27.17
CA LEU A 5 14.75 -12.12 27.58
C LEU A 5 14.32 -12.37 29.03
N VAL A 6 13.46 -13.36 29.25
CA VAL A 6 13.06 -13.80 30.59
C VAL A 6 13.85 -15.06 30.92
N LEU A 7 14.71 -14.97 31.93
CA LEU A 7 15.62 -16.04 32.35
C LEU A 7 15.16 -16.55 33.71
N HIS A 8 14.79 -17.82 33.78
CA HIS A 8 14.31 -18.47 35.00
C HIS A 8 15.27 -19.56 35.44
N SER A 9 15.83 -19.45 36.66
CA SER A 9 16.59 -20.52 37.29
C SER A 9 15.63 -21.51 37.95
N PHE A 10 15.81 -22.82 37.73
CA PHE A 10 15.09 -23.86 38.49
C PHE A 10 15.96 -24.50 39.58
N TYR A 11 17.19 -24.01 39.75
CA TYR A 11 18.11 -24.53 40.75
C TYR A 11 17.71 -24.05 42.15
N LEU A 12 17.94 -24.91 43.15
CA LEU A 12 17.75 -24.59 44.57
C LEU A 12 18.99 -23.93 45.20
N GLU A 13 20.04 -23.71 44.40
CA GLU A 13 21.30 -23.07 44.79
C GLU A 13 21.57 -21.86 43.89
N VAL A 14 22.56 -21.05 44.29
CA VAL A 14 23.01 -19.90 43.49
C VAL A 14 23.64 -20.39 42.18
N LEU A 15 23.21 -19.83 41.05
CA LEU A 15 23.68 -20.20 39.72
C LEU A 15 24.38 -19.02 39.03
N PRO A 16 25.71 -19.06 38.84
CA PRO A 16 26.39 -18.16 37.91
C PRO A 16 26.11 -18.60 36.46
N LEU A 17 25.71 -17.65 35.60
CA LEU A 17 25.45 -17.85 34.18
C LEU A 17 26.13 -16.75 33.37
N ARG A 18 26.92 -17.15 32.39
CA ARG A 18 27.44 -16.24 31.37
C ARG A 18 26.56 -16.31 30.12
N LEU A 19 25.94 -15.20 29.76
CA LEU A 19 25.14 -15.07 28.54
C LEU A 19 25.88 -14.18 27.53
N GLU A 20 26.01 -14.66 26.28
CA GLU A 20 26.58 -13.88 25.18
C GLU A 20 25.52 -13.60 24.12
N VAL A 21 25.38 -12.32 23.75
CA VAL A 21 24.49 -11.87 22.69
C VAL A 21 25.32 -11.21 21.59
N VAL A 22 25.19 -11.69 20.36
CA VAL A 22 25.94 -11.18 19.20
C VAL A 22 25.02 -10.36 18.31
N PHE A 23 25.44 -9.15 17.97
CA PHE A 23 24.67 -8.24 17.10
C PHE A 23 25.31 -8.10 15.73
N ALA A 24 24.47 -8.00 14.70
CA ALA A 24 24.89 -7.68 13.34
C ALA A 24 23.83 -6.79 12.68
N ALA A 25 24.27 -5.93 11.76
CA ALA A 25 23.43 -5.11 10.90
C ALA A 25 24.10 -5.05 9.53
N ASP A 26 23.41 -5.53 8.50
CA ASP A 26 23.95 -5.63 7.15
C ASP A 26 23.59 -4.42 6.26
N PHE A 27 22.67 -3.57 6.73
CA PHE A 27 22.16 -2.37 6.04
C PHE A 27 21.67 -2.65 4.61
N ARG A 28 21.17 -3.86 4.36
CA ARG A 28 20.62 -4.22 3.05
C ARG A 28 19.33 -3.45 2.78
N ASP A 29 19.24 -2.89 1.57
CA ASP A 29 18.01 -2.28 1.12
C ASP A 29 16.94 -3.36 0.86
N VAL A 30 15.66 -3.01 1.05
CA VAL A 30 14.53 -3.94 0.86
C VAL A 30 14.50 -4.54 -0.54
N PHE A 31 14.99 -3.82 -1.54
CA PHE A 31 15.07 -4.31 -2.91
C PHE A 31 16.13 -5.40 -3.09
N GLU A 32 17.21 -5.36 -2.33
CA GLU A 32 18.20 -6.44 -2.31
C GLU A 32 17.61 -7.71 -1.68
N LEU A 33 16.79 -7.56 -0.63
CA LEU A 33 16.08 -8.66 0.00
C LEU A 33 15.03 -9.28 -0.94
N ARG A 34 14.47 -8.47 -1.85
CA ARG A 34 13.59 -8.91 -2.94
C ARG A 34 14.33 -9.50 -4.15
N GLY A 35 15.65 -9.65 -4.07
CA GLY A 35 16.45 -10.34 -5.08
C GLY A 35 17.15 -9.43 -6.10
N LEU A 36 17.01 -8.10 -6.01
CA LEU A 36 17.79 -7.19 -6.84
C LEU A 36 19.27 -7.26 -6.45
N ARG A 37 20.14 -7.34 -7.45
CA ARG A 37 21.58 -7.35 -7.24
C ARG A 37 22.11 -5.93 -7.39
N ARG A 38 22.75 -5.44 -6.33
CA ARG A 38 23.35 -4.13 -6.28
C ARG A 38 24.83 -4.20 -6.63
N ALA A 39 25.29 -3.34 -7.54
CA ALA A 39 26.68 -3.36 -8.01
C ALA A 39 27.66 -2.77 -6.97
N ARG A 40 27.20 -1.80 -6.18
CA ARG A 40 27.99 -1.10 -5.16
C ARG A 40 27.21 -1.04 -3.86
N ARG A 41 27.94 -0.89 -2.76
CA ARG A 41 27.38 -0.65 -1.42
C ARG A 41 28.16 0.48 -0.77
N GLY A 42 27.54 1.14 0.19
CA GLY A 42 28.22 2.05 1.09
C GLY A 42 29.26 1.35 1.96
N SER A 43 29.84 2.09 2.91
CA SER A 43 30.88 1.57 3.80
C SER A 43 30.33 1.27 5.19
N LEU A 44 30.57 0.06 5.68
CA LEU A 44 30.37 -0.30 7.08
C LEU A 44 31.50 0.28 7.93
N GLU A 45 31.14 0.88 9.05
CA GLU A 45 32.09 1.34 10.05
C GLU A 45 32.40 0.25 11.08
N SER A 46 33.54 0.37 11.77
CA SER A 46 33.88 -0.55 12.85
C SER A 46 32.87 -0.42 14.01
N PRO A 47 32.38 -1.53 14.59
CA PRO A 47 31.51 -1.48 15.76
C PRO A 47 32.15 -0.69 16.89
N ARG A 48 31.36 0.20 17.51
CA ARG A 48 31.83 1.04 18.63
C ARG A 48 30.81 1.07 19.75
N VAL A 49 31.24 1.43 20.96
CA VAL A 49 30.36 1.57 22.12
C VAL A 49 30.22 3.04 22.46
N GLU A 50 28.98 3.52 22.53
CA GLU A 50 28.62 4.89 22.87
C GLU A 50 27.51 4.87 23.93
N ASP A 51 27.74 5.57 25.05
CA ASP A 51 26.81 5.64 26.17
C ASP A 51 26.28 4.27 26.61
N GLY A 52 27.20 3.31 26.78
CA GLY A 52 26.91 1.94 27.23
C GLY A 52 26.20 1.04 26.20
N ALA A 53 25.97 1.51 24.98
CA ALA A 53 25.32 0.75 23.91
C ALA A 53 26.26 0.50 22.72
N LEU A 54 26.07 -0.64 22.07
CA LEU A 54 26.75 -0.93 20.81
C LEU A 54 26.13 -0.11 19.68
N VAL A 55 26.99 0.45 18.84
CA VAL A 55 26.62 1.17 17.62
C VAL A 55 27.27 0.48 16.43
N LEU A 56 26.42 -0.01 15.52
CA LEU A 56 26.79 -0.48 14.20
C LEU A 56 26.43 0.65 13.23
N ALA A 57 27.39 1.17 12.47
CA ALA A 57 27.18 2.32 11.60
C ALA A 57 27.53 2.01 10.14
N TYR A 58 26.86 2.72 9.24
CA TYR A 58 26.95 2.57 7.80
C TYR A 58 26.81 3.92 7.11
N ARG A 59 27.72 4.20 6.18
CA ARG A 59 27.62 5.36 5.29
C ARG A 59 27.12 4.91 3.93
N GLY A 60 25.90 5.30 3.56
CA GLY A 60 25.30 4.96 2.28
C GLY A 60 25.93 5.69 1.10
N LEU A 61 25.72 5.16 -0.11
CA LEU A 61 26.09 5.77 -1.40
C LEU A 61 25.35 7.08 -1.68
N ASP A 62 24.19 7.28 -1.05
CA ASP A 62 23.48 8.56 -1.01
C ASP A 62 24.15 9.59 -0.12
N GLY A 63 25.25 9.22 0.53
CA GLY A 63 25.90 10.07 1.50
C GLY A 63 25.03 10.24 2.75
N VAL A 64 24.25 9.24 3.16
CA VAL A 64 23.49 9.31 4.41
C VAL A 64 24.06 8.32 5.42
N GLY A 65 24.42 8.84 6.59
CA GLY A 65 24.80 8.08 7.78
C GLY A 65 23.59 7.37 8.40
N ARG A 66 23.72 6.05 8.58
CA ARG A 66 22.75 5.18 9.20
C ARG A 66 23.40 4.43 10.35
N ALA A 67 22.66 4.18 11.42
CA ALA A 67 23.18 3.44 12.55
C ALA A 67 22.13 2.55 13.20
N THR A 68 22.54 1.36 13.64
CA THR A 68 21.77 0.49 14.51
C THR A 68 22.40 0.54 15.89
N ARG A 69 21.67 1.09 16.87
CA ARG A 69 22.10 1.17 18.26
C ARG A 69 21.43 0.09 19.08
N CYS A 70 22.22 -0.75 19.73
CA CYS A 70 21.78 -1.86 20.55
C CYS A 70 22.11 -1.57 22.02
N ALA A 71 21.09 -1.33 22.84
CA ALA A 71 21.23 -1.15 24.28
C ALA A 71 20.67 -2.35 25.03
N ILE A 72 21.26 -2.67 26.17
CA ILE A 72 20.81 -3.76 27.04
C ILE A 72 20.62 -3.20 28.44
N SER A 73 19.54 -3.58 29.10
CA SER A 73 19.24 -3.23 30.50
C SER A 73 18.80 -4.47 31.28
N GLY A 74 18.91 -4.42 32.61
CA GLY A 74 18.64 -5.57 33.49
C GLY A 74 19.87 -6.43 33.80
N ALA A 75 21.05 -6.04 33.29
CA ALA A 75 22.33 -6.66 33.58
C ALA A 75 23.48 -5.68 33.33
N GLU A 76 24.63 -5.91 33.96
CA GLU A 76 25.90 -5.29 33.55
C GLU A 76 26.39 -5.93 32.25
N VAL A 77 26.92 -5.12 31.34
CA VAL A 77 27.33 -5.57 30.00
C VAL A 77 28.78 -5.23 29.73
N LEU A 78 29.56 -6.26 29.43
CA LEU A 78 30.89 -6.11 28.87
C LEU A 78 30.84 -6.30 27.35
N TRP A 79 31.10 -5.24 26.61
CA TRP A 79 31.17 -5.29 25.16
C TRP A 79 32.54 -5.79 24.66
N ARG A 80 32.53 -6.77 23.75
CA ARG A 80 33.70 -7.31 23.04
C ARG A 80 33.47 -7.27 21.53
N GLY A 81 33.72 -6.11 20.93
CA GLY A 81 33.29 -5.83 19.54
C GLY A 81 31.76 -5.90 19.45
N PRO A 82 31.17 -6.67 18.53
CA PRO A 82 29.72 -6.80 18.39
C PRO A 82 29.06 -7.73 19.43
N ARG A 83 29.81 -8.23 20.41
CA ARG A 83 29.33 -9.19 21.42
C ARG A 83 29.08 -8.49 22.74
N ALA A 84 27.88 -8.62 23.28
CA ALA A 84 27.56 -8.32 24.67
C ALA A 84 27.81 -9.56 25.52
N VAL A 85 28.66 -9.45 26.53
CA VAL A 85 28.87 -10.48 27.55
C VAL A 85 28.19 -10.02 28.83
N LEU A 86 27.23 -10.82 29.32
CA LEU A 86 26.50 -10.59 30.56
C LEU A 86 26.90 -11.68 31.56
N GLU A 87 27.46 -11.27 32.68
CA GLU A 87 27.73 -12.17 33.80
C GLU A 87 26.56 -12.03 34.81
N LEU A 88 25.74 -13.06 34.91
CA LEU A 88 24.55 -13.09 35.75
C LEU A 88 24.77 -14.05 36.91
N VAL A 89 24.25 -13.71 38.08
CA VAL A 89 24.25 -14.59 39.25
C VAL A 89 22.83 -14.68 39.77
N PHE A 90 22.20 -15.84 39.57
CA PHE A 90 20.83 -16.11 39.98
C PHE A 90 20.80 -16.66 41.40
N ALA A 91 19.92 -16.13 42.25
CA ALA A 91 19.52 -16.79 43.48
C ALA A 91 18.71 -18.08 43.20
N PRO A 92 18.53 -18.96 44.18
CA PRO A 92 17.65 -20.12 44.06
C PRO A 92 16.28 -19.72 43.53
N GLN A 93 15.85 -20.36 42.44
CA GLN A 93 14.55 -20.12 41.79
C GLN A 93 14.30 -18.67 41.32
N GLU A 94 15.34 -17.85 41.16
CA GLU A 94 15.20 -16.47 40.72
C GLU A 94 14.81 -16.38 39.23
N GLU A 95 13.91 -15.44 38.93
CA GLU A 95 13.65 -14.95 37.58
C GLU A 95 14.34 -13.59 37.37
N ARG A 96 15.01 -13.42 36.24
CA ARG A 96 15.54 -12.12 35.80
C ARG A 96 15.08 -11.77 34.40
N VAL A 97 14.91 -10.47 34.19
CA VAL A 97 14.55 -9.88 32.90
C VAL A 97 15.73 -9.10 32.36
N VAL A 98 16.15 -9.42 31.14
CA VAL A 98 17.12 -8.66 30.36
C VAL A 98 16.43 -8.11 29.13
N ASP A 99 16.36 -6.78 29.03
CA ASP A 99 15.73 -6.09 27.92
C ASP A 99 16.79 -5.62 26.92
N VAL A 100 16.56 -5.89 25.64
CA VAL A 100 17.40 -5.47 24.51
C VAL A 100 16.60 -4.50 23.64
N VAL A 101 17.14 -3.30 23.46
CA VAL A 101 16.55 -2.22 22.66
C VAL A 101 17.40 -2.02 21.41
N ILE A 102 16.80 -2.22 20.24
CA ILE A 102 17.44 -1.98 18.94
C ILE A 102 16.77 -0.78 18.27
N ASP A 103 17.53 0.30 18.13
CA ASP A 103 17.12 1.58 17.57
C ASP A 103 17.81 1.80 16.21
N CYS A 104 17.04 1.95 15.15
CA CYS A 104 17.55 2.20 13.80
C CYS A 104 17.46 3.69 13.49
N ARG A 105 18.60 4.29 13.19
CA ARG A 105 18.77 5.74 13.01
C ARG A 105 19.16 6.05 11.58
N ASN A 106 18.62 7.17 11.10
CA ASN A 106 19.01 7.82 9.87
C ASN A 106 19.33 9.27 10.25
N GLU A 107 20.52 9.77 9.90
CA GLU A 107 20.96 11.13 10.29
C GLU A 107 20.06 12.25 9.75
N GLN A 108 19.24 11.97 8.73
CA GLN A 108 18.28 12.91 8.16
C GLN A 108 16.93 12.94 8.89
N ILE A 109 16.68 11.98 9.79
CA ILE A 109 15.40 11.83 10.48
C ILE A 109 15.63 12.08 11.97
N THR A 110 14.83 12.95 12.56
CA THR A 110 14.86 13.16 14.01
C THR A 110 14.42 11.87 14.69
N PRO A 111 15.26 11.26 15.54
CA PRO A 111 14.89 10.00 16.19
C PRO A 111 13.70 10.20 17.12
N ALA A 112 12.75 9.27 17.06
CA ALA A 112 11.66 9.22 18.03
C ALA A 112 12.21 9.11 19.47
N PRO A 113 11.45 9.58 20.48
CA PRO A 113 11.86 9.42 21.86
C PRO A 113 12.10 7.95 22.21
N ARG A 114 13.15 7.69 22.98
CA ARG A 114 13.45 6.32 23.43
C ARG A 114 12.44 5.91 24.49
N HIS A 115 11.62 4.93 24.16
CA HIS A 115 10.74 4.28 25.11
C HIS A 115 11.32 2.89 25.43
N GLY A 116 11.63 2.63 26.70
CA GLY A 116 11.87 1.25 27.16
C GLY A 116 10.60 0.41 26.98
N PHE A 117 10.65 -0.89 27.30
CA PHE A 117 9.53 -1.81 27.03
C PHE A 117 8.18 -1.32 27.55
N ALA A 118 8.11 -0.92 28.82
CA ALA A 118 6.89 -0.39 29.43
C ALA A 118 6.40 0.91 28.77
N GLY A 119 7.32 1.78 28.35
CA GLY A 119 6.98 3.02 27.66
C GLY A 119 6.41 2.75 26.27
N ALA A 120 7.01 1.82 25.52
CA ALA A 120 6.55 1.47 24.18
C ALA A 120 5.20 0.75 24.23
N GLU A 121 4.98 -0.11 25.23
CA GLU A 121 3.68 -0.72 25.50
C GLU A 121 2.61 0.33 25.83
N ALA A 122 2.92 1.28 26.71
CA ALA A 122 2.00 2.37 27.03
C ALA A 122 1.66 3.25 25.81
N VAL A 123 2.64 3.53 24.93
CA VAL A 123 2.41 4.25 23.66
C VAL A 123 1.49 3.42 22.75
N ARG A 124 1.79 2.13 22.56
CA ARG A 124 0.95 1.22 21.74
C ARG A 124 -0.48 1.15 22.25
N GLU A 125 -0.67 0.98 23.56
CA GLU A 125 -1.99 0.92 24.19
C GLU A 125 -2.76 2.24 24.06
N ARG A 126 -2.06 3.38 24.16
CA ARG A 126 -2.65 4.70 23.91
C ARG A 126 -3.12 4.80 22.45
N GLU A 127 -2.27 4.45 21.49
CA GLU A 127 -2.62 4.51 20.07
C GLU A 127 -3.78 3.57 19.72
N HIS A 128 -3.79 2.37 20.29
CA HIS A 128 -4.87 1.42 20.11
C HIS A 128 -6.19 1.94 20.69
N ARG A 129 -6.18 2.56 21.87
CA ARG A 129 -7.38 3.17 22.45
C ARG A 129 -7.90 4.33 21.60
N LEU A 130 -7.03 5.17 21.06
CA LEU A 130 -7.42 6.25 20.16
C LEU A 130 -8.07 5.69 18.89
N TRP A 131 -7.45 4.68 18.27
CA TRP A 131 -8.03 3.97 17.13
C TRP A 131 -9.43 3.39 17.45
N GLN A 132 -9.59 2.79 18.64
CA GLN A 132 -10.87 2.23 19.07
C GLN A 132 -11.97 3.27 19.25
N VAL A 133 -11.62 4.45 19.76
CA VAL A 133 -12.57 5.56 19.94
C VAL A 133 -12.94 6.19 18.59
N GLU A 134 -12.03 6.20 17.62
CA GLU A 134 -12.22 6.79 16.29
C GLU A 134 -13.03 5.88 15.35
N HIS A 135 -13.23 4.61 15.67
CA HIS A 135 -13.92 3.66 14.81
C HIS A 135 -15.33 3.28 15.27
N THR A 136 -16.20 2.98 14.31
CA THR A 136 -17.53 2.43 14.55
C THR A 136 -17.41 0.97 15.00
N ALA A 137 -17.92 0.67 16.20
CA ALA A 137 -18.00 -0.71 16.70
C ALA A 137 -19.18 -1.45 16.06
N VAL A 138 -18.93 -2.68 15.61
CA VAL A 138 -19.93 -3.56 15.03
C VAL A 138 -20.08 -4.80 15.91
N GLN A 139 -21.32 -5.15 16.22
CA GLN A 139 -21.67 -6.39 16.91
C GLN A 139 -22.51 -7.25 15.96
N ALA A 140 -22.09 -8.50 15.76
CA ALA A 140 -22.86 -9.48 15.01
C ALA A 140 -23.51 -10.48 15.96
N ALA A 141 -24.66 -11.04 15.56
CA ALA A 141 -25.31 -12.12 16.31
C ALA A 141 -24.48 -13.42 16.31
N ASP A 142 -23.63 -13.59 15.30
CA ASP A 142 -22.68 -14.70 15.19
C ASP A 142 -21.33 -14.31 15.82
N GLU A 143 -20.88 -15.07 16.81
CA GLU A 143 -19.61 -14.83 17.51
C GLU A 143 -18.40 -15.03 16.58
N GLY A 144 -18.49 -15.95 15.62
CA GLY A 144 -17.44 -16.19 14.63
C GLY A 144 -17.22 -14.98 13.73
N LEU A 145 -18.29 -14.38 13.22
CA LEU A 145 -18.25 -13.15 12.45
C LEU A 145 -17.69 -11.99 13.29
N SER A 146 -18.09 -11.90 14.57
CA SER A 146 -17.55 -10.89 15.48
C SER A 146 -16.03 -11.06 15.69
N ALA A 147 -15.55 -12.29 15.82
CA ALA A 147 -14.11 -12.59 15.93
C ALA A 147 -13.35 -12.23 14.64
N VAL A 148 -13.90 -12.55 13.47
CA VAL A 148 -13.30 -12.19 12.17
C VAL A 148 -13.21 -10.67 12.00
N LEU A 149 -14.27 -9.94 12.34
CA LEU A 149 -14.27 -8.48 12.29
C LEU A 149 -13.24 -7.88 13.27
N GLY A 150 -13.18 -8.41 14.49
CA GLY A 150 -12.20 -7.98 15.49
C GLY A 150 -10.75 -8.16 15.02
N GLN A 151 -10.44 -9.32 14.43
CA GLN A 151 -9.12 -9.59 13.85
C GLN A 151 -8.82 -8.65 12.67
N ALA A 152 -9.76 -8.47 11.75
CA ALA A 152 -9.58 -7.57 10.59
C ALA A 152 -9.29 -6.12 11.03
N MET A 153 -9.99 -5.63 12.06
CA MET A 153 -9.74 -4.28 12.61
C MET A 153 -8.36 -4.17 13.27
N ALA A 154 -7.90 -5.23 13.94
CA ALA A 154 -6.56 -5.29 14.53
C ALA A 154 -5.46 -5.33 13.45
N ASP A 155 -5.69 -6.05 12.35
CA ASP A 155 -4.77 -6.13 11.21
C ASP A 155 -4.65 -4.79 10.50
N VAL A 156 -5.76 -4.09 10.27
CA VAL A 156 -5.74 -2.73 9.70
C VAL A 156 -5.01 -1.77 10.64
N PHE A 157 -5.26 -1.85 11.95
CA PHE A 157 -4.54 -1.04 12.93
C PHE A 157 -3.03 -1.26 12.86
N LEU A 158 -2.58 -2.51 12.74
CA LEU A 158 -1.16 -2.86 12.62
C LEU A 158 -0.50 -2.23 11.37
N LEU A 159 -1.26 -2.02 10.30
CA LEU A 159 -0.81 -1.36 9.08
C LEU A 159 -0.93 0.17 9.12
N THR A 160 -1.52 0.72 10.18
CA THR A 160 -1.78 2.15 10.31
C THR A 160 -0.65 2.85 11.07
N VAL A 161 -0.11 3.92 10.49
CA VAL A 161 0.84 4.80 11.17
C VAL A 161 0.09 5.98 11.81
N PRO A 162 0.39 6.32 13.09
CA PRO A 162 -0.20 7.49 13.74
C PRO A 162 0.32 8.79 13.12
N PRO A 163 -0.36 9.93 13.33
CA PRO A 163 0.14 11.21 12.84
C PRO A 163 1.54 11.53 13.39
N GLU A 164 2.47 11.88 12.50
CA GLU A 164 3.85 12.18 12.88
C GLU A 164 4.29 13.53 12.30
N ALA A 165 4.50 14.52 13.19
CA ALA A 165 4.86 15.87 12.79
C ALA A 165 6.16 15.89 11.94
N GLY A 166 6.13 16.64 10.85
CA GLY A 166 7.26 16.71 9.89
C GLY A 166 7.27 15.60 8.83
N THR A 167 6.30 14.68 8.85
CA THR A 167 6.07 13.70 7.78
C THR A 167 4.87 14.09 6.91
N LEU A 168 4.65 13.35 5.81
CA LEU A 168 3.48 13.54 4.95
C LEU A 168 2.15 13.27 5.66
N HIS A 169 2.15 12.41 6.69
CA HIS A 169 0.99 12.08 7.51
C HIS A 169 1.05 12.82 8.85
N GLY A 170 1.48 14.09 8.86
CA GLY A 170 1.65 14.86 10.09
C GLY A 170 0.37 15.31 10.79
N VAL A 171 -0.80 15.07 10.19
CA VAL A 171 -2.10 15.50 10.73
C VAL A 171 -3.05 14.33 10.97
N ASP A 172 -3.12 13.38 10.03
CA ASP A 172 -4.01 12.23 10.09
C ASP A 172 -3.24 10.92 10.04
N ARG A 173 -3.90 9.85 10.53
CA ARG A 173 -3.44 8.47 10.35
C ARG A 173 -3.37 8.12 8.87
N PHE A 174 -2.42 7.27 8.51
CA PHE A 174 -2.27 6.74 7.16
C PHE A 174 -2.06 5.22 7.20
N VAL A 175 -2.56 4.49 6.21
CA VAL A 175 -2.41 3.03 6.13
C VAL A 175 -1.36 2.65 5.09
N TYR A 176 -0.38 1.84 5.50
CA TYR A 176 0.63 1.26 4.60
C TYR A 176 0.13 -0.04 3.96
N ALA A 177 0.70 -0.41 2.81
CA ALA A 177 0.22 -1.56 2.03
C ALA A 177 0.40 -2.91 2.75
N GLY A 178 1.54 -3.13 3.40
CA GLY A 178 1.76 -4.42 4.06
C GLY A 178 3.14 -4.59 4.67
N ILE A 179 3.21 -5.24 5.83
CA ILE A 179 4.48 -5.59 6.47
C ILE A 179 4.94 -7.01 6.08
N PRO A 180 6.25 -7.28 6.01
CA PRO A 180 7.36 -6.34 6.18
C PRO A 180 7.79 -5.63 4.88
N TRP A 181 7.41 -6.12 3.70
CA TRP A 181 8.02 -5.74 2.42
C TRP A 181 7.46 -4.46 1.77
N PHE A 182 6.22 -4.09 2.15
CA PHE A 182 5.45 -3.00 1.56
C PHE A 182 5.06 -1.94 2.62
N ALA A 183 5.87 -1.84 3.68
CA ALA A 183 5.66 -0.93 4.80
C ALA A 183 6.01 0.52 4.41
N THR A 184 5.27 1.07 3.46
CA THR A 184 5.44 2.42 2.93
C THR A 184 4.16 2.93 2.28
N VAL A 185 4.17 4.16 1.76
CA VAL A 185 3.06 4.75 1.01
C VAL A 185 2.87 4.02 -0.31
N PHE A 186 1.69 3.44 -0.49
CA PHE A 186 1.18 2.88 -1.74
C PHE A 186 -0.19 3.49 -2.03
N GLY A 187 -0.34 4.17 -3.17
CA GLY A 187 -1.54 4.96 -3.48
C GLY A 187 -2.78 4.09 -3.61
N ARG A 188 -2.76 3.14 -4.56
CA ARG A 188 -3.87 2.22 -4.82
C ARG A 188 -4.31 1.46 -3.57
N ASP A 189 -3.36 0.85 -2.87
CA ASP A 189 -3.59 0.02 -1.69
C ASP A 189 -4.26 0.82 -0.57
N ALA A 190 -3.75 2.04 -0.33
CA ALA A 190 -4.34 2.94 0.65
C ALA A 190 -5.74 3.41 0.26
N LEU A 191 -5.98 3.71 -1.02
CA LEU A 191 -7.28 4.13 -1.53
C LEU A 191 -8.34 3.02 -1.38
N ILE A 192 -8.01 1.79 -1.75
CA ILE A 192 -8.92 0.64 -1.63
C ILE A 192 -9.19 0.33 -0.15
N THR A 193 -8.14 0.30 0.69
CA THR A 193 -8.29 0.05 2.12
C THR A 193 -9.16 1.12 2.79
N ALA A 194 -8.87 2.41 2.53
CA ALA A 194 -9.69 3.50 3.05
C ALA A 194 -11.13 3.45 2.55
N ARG A 195 -11.37 3.00 1.31
CA ARG A 195 -12.72 2.83 0.77
C ARG A 195 -13.49 1.74 1.50
N GLN A 196 -12.85 0.61 1.81
CA GLN A 196 -13.44 -0.50 2.58
C GLN A 196 -13.68 -0.11 4.04
N MET A 197 -12.78 0.70 4.61
CA MET A 197 -12.85 1.18 5.99
C MET A 197 -13.79 2.38 6.18
N LEU A 198 -14.39 2.92 5.12
CA LEU A 198 -15.12 4.19 5.17
C LEU A 198 -16.28 4.20 6.18
N LEU A 199 -16.97 3.07 6.35
CA LEU A 199 -18.07 2.93 7.32
C LEU A 199 -17.58 2.69 8.76
N PHE A 200 -16.31 2.32 8.93
CA PHE A 200 -15.70 2.01 10.22
C PHE A 200 -14.89 3.19 10.74
N ALA A 201 -13.98 3.73 9.92
CA ALA A 201 -13.03 4.76 10.28
C ALA A 201 -12.85 5.78 9.13
N PRO A 202 -13.83 6.67 8.89
CA PRO A 202 -13.77 7.65 7.78
C PRO A 202 -12.58 8.62 7.88
N GLY A 203 -12.02 8.82 9.09
CA GLY A 203 -10.79 9.60 9.30
C GLY A 203 -9.58 9.02 8.55
N LEU A 204 -9.54 7.70 8.34
CA LEU A 204 -8.48 7.06 7.55
C LEU A 204 -8.54 7.51 6.08
N ALA A 205 -9.73 7.62 5.51
CA ALA A 205 -9.90 8.12 4.15
C ALA A 205 -9.47 9.58 4.00
N ARG A 206 -9.75 10.43 4.99
CA ARG A 206 -9.27 11.81 5.04
C ARG A 206 -7.74 11.86 4.99
N GLY A 207 -7.07 11.06 5.82
CA GLY A 207 -5.61 11.00 5.85
C GLY A 207 -5.00 10.48 4.55
N VAL A 208 -5.58 9.41 3.97
CA VAL A 208 -5.16 8.89 2.67
C VAL A 208 -5.31 9.94 1.57
N LEU A 209 -6.48 10.58 1.46
CA LEU A 209 -6.73 11.61 0.45
C LEU A 209 -5.74 12.78 0.59
N ARG A 210 -5.48 13.27 1.80
CA ARG A 210 -4.54 14.38 2.00
C ARG A 210 -3.10 14.01 1.65
N VAL A 211 -2.62 12.84 2.08
CA VAL A 211 -1.26 12.38 1.77
C VAL A 211 -1.07 12.20 0.26
N LEU A 212 -2.04 11.60 -0.42
CA LEU A 212 -1.96 11.36 -1.86
C LEU A 212 -2.12 12.64 -2.68
N ALA A 213 -2.93 13.61 -2.22
CA ALA A 213 -3.01 14.94 -2.82
C ALA A 213 -1.66 15.68 -2.72
N ALA A 214 -0.97 15.59 -1.58
CA ALA A 214 0.36 16.18 -1.39
C ALA A 214 1.46 15.52 -2.23
N LEU A 215 1.24 14.28 -2.67
CA LEU A 215 2.14 13.51 -3.54
C LEU A 215 1.70 13.49 -5.01
N GLN A 216 0.60 14.15 -5.38
CA GLN A 216 0.09 14.14 -6.75
C GLN A 216 1.14 14.69 -7.73
N GLY A 217 1.25 14.06 -8.89
CA GLY A 217 2.20 14.44 -9.93
C GLY A 217 1.98 15.86 -10.40
N THR A 218 3.06 16.60 -10.64
CA THR A 218 3.00 18.02 -11.04
C THR A 218 3.84 18.32 -12.28
N THR A 219 4.71 17.38 -12.68
CA THR A 219 5.56 17.52 -13.85
C THR A 219 5.53 16.25 -14.70
N VAL A 220 6.05 16.34 -15.92
CA VAL A 220 6.26 15.17 -16.76
C VAL A 220 7.67 14.65 -16.49
N ASN A 221 7.77 13.47 -15.85
CA ASN A 221 9.03 12.81 -15.56
C ASN A 221 9.01 11.33 -16.00
N PRO A 222 9.63 11.00 -17.15
CA PRO A 222 9.66 9.64 -17.69
C PRO A 222 10.31 8.59 -16.76
N GLU A 223 11.31 8.98 -15.97
CA GLU A 223 12.01 8.01 -15.10
C GLU A 223 11.13 7.47 -13.96
N ARG A 224 10.05 8.19 -13.66
CA ARG A 224 9.14 7.89 -12.54
C ARG A 224 7.70 7.68 -13.00
N ASP A 225 7.44 7.67 -14.30
CA ASP A 225 6.10 7.68 -14.90
C ASP A 225 5.20 8.81 -14.36
N GLU A 226 5.80 9.93 -13.94
CA GLU A 226 5.07 11.08 -13.38
C GLU A 226 4.46 11.92 -14.50
N GLU A 227 3.19 12.27 -14.32
CA GLU A 227 2.45 13.19 -15.18
C GLU A 227 1.62 14.12 -14.28
N PRO A 228 1.37 15.39 -14.69
CA PRO A 228 0.52 16.31 -13.95
C PRO A 228 -0.86 15.70 -13.66
N GLY A 229 -1.26 15.70 -12.38
CA GLY A 229 -2.55 15.18 -11.91
C GLY A 229 -2.58 13.69 -11.58
N LYS A 230 -1.54 12.92 -11.93
CA LYS A 230 -1.46 11.48 -11.65
C LYS A 230 -1.24 11.22 -10.16
N ILE A 231 -1.95 10.24 -9.60
CA ILE A 231 -1.75 9.80 -8.22
C ILE A 231 -0.64 8.74 -8.16
N ILE A 232 0.21 8.84 -7.15
CA ILE A 232 1.41 8.02 -6.98
C ILE A 232 1.09 6.52 -6.83
N HIS A 233 1.95 5.66 -7.39
CA HIS A 233 1.95 4.23 -7.11
C HIS A 233 2.57 3.96 -5.73
N GLU A 234 3.83 4.32 -5.53
CA GLU A 234 4.52 4.20 -4.24
C GLU A 234 5.59 5.27 -4.02
N ALA A 235 5.89 5.58 -2.76
CA ALA A 235 7.02 6.41 -2.36
C ALA A 235 7.91 5.66 -1.37
N ARG A 236 9.23 5.70 -1.55
CA ARG A 236 10.22 5.08 -0.67
C ARG A 236 11.38 6.01 -0.38
N TYR A 237 11.92 5.85 0.82
CA TYR A 237 13.02 6.67 1.34
C TYR A 237 14.29 5.85 1.61
N GLY A 238 14.34 4.61 1.07
CA GLY A 238 15.51 3.73 1.14
C GLY A 238 16.68 4.24 0.30
N GLU A 239 17.86 3.69 0.55
CA GLU A 239 19.11 4.14 -0.10
C GLU A 239 19.06 3.93 -1.62
N MET A 240 18.56 2.78 -2.08
CA MET A 240 18.46 2.50 -3.52
C MET A 240 17.48 3.46 -4.22
N ALA A 241 16.44 3.90 -3.52
CA ALA A 241 15.49 4.88 -4.03
C ALA A 241 16.09 6.30 -4.05
N ALA A 242 16.85 6.66 -3.01
CA ALA A 242 17.50 7.96 -2.88
C ALA A 242 18.63 8.16 -3.91
N THR A 243 19.34 7.09 -4.27
CA THR A 243 20.41 7.09 -5.29
C THR A 243 19.90 6.95 -6.72
N GLY A 244 18.61 6.67 -6.92
CA GLY A 244 18.02 6.41 -8.24
C GLY A 244 18.36 5.04 -8.82
N GLU A 245 18.90 4.10 -8.03
CA GLU A 245 19.10 2.71 -8.45
C GLU A 245 17.76 1.99 -8.72
N VAL A 246 16.67 2.49 -8.12
CA VAL A 246 15.29 2.08 -8.41
C VAL A 246 14.40 3.33 -8.54
N PRO A 247 13.30 3.28 -9.32
CA PRO A 247 12.45 4.46 -9.55
C PRO A 247 11.54 4.81 -8.35
N PHE A 248 11.50 3.94 -7.34
CA PHE A 248 10.52 3.97 -6.24
C PHE A 248 10.69 5.09 -5.21
N GLY A 249 11.58 6.06 -5.42
CA GLY A 249 11.66 7.26 -4.58
C GLY A 249 10.34 8.01 -4.55
N ARG A 250 9.82 8.29 -5.75
CA ARG A 250 8.42 8.65 -6.01
C ARG A 250 8.06 8.04 -7.35
N TYR A 251 7.26 6.99 -7.37
CA TYR A 251 6.94 6.26 -8.59
C TYR A 251 5.45 6.32 -8.87
N TYR A 252 5.08 6.62 -10.12
CA TYR A 252 3.71 6.90 -10.55
C TYR A 252 3.20 5.87 -11.57
N GLY A 253 3.82 4.68 -11.66
CA GLY A 253 3.35 3.57 -12.49
C GLY A 253 2.09 2.89 -11.96
N SER A 254 1.03 3.66 -11.73
CA SER A 254 -0.31 3.21 -11.35
C SER A 254 -1.32 3.93 -12.24
N VAL A 255 -2.07 3.17 -13.03
CA VAL A 255 -3.11 3.71 -13.91
C VAL A 255 -4.47 3.82 -13.20
N ASP A 256 -4.64 3.06 -12.11
CA ASP A 256 -5.87 2.93 -11.33
C ASP A 256 -5.97 3.90 -10.15
N ALA A 257 -4.86 4.34 -9.56
CA ALA A 257 -4.89 5.19 -8.36
C ALA A 257 -5.58 6.55 -8.61
N THR A 258 -5.37 7.16 -9.79
CA THR A 258 -5.95 8.47 -10.11
C THR A 258 -7.49 8.46 -10.13
N PRO A 259 -8.18 7.57 -10.86
CA PRO A 259 -9.64 7.48 -10.76
C PRO A 259 -10.11 7.02 -9.38
N LEU A 260 -9.38 6.11 -8.71
CA LEU A 260 -9.73 5.65 -7.36
C LEU A 260 -9.68 6.79 -6.32
N PHE A 261 -8.79 7.78 -6.49
CA PHE A 261 -8.73 8.98 -5.65
C PHE A 261 -10.03 9.79 -5.74
N CYS A 262 -10.52 10.07 -6.95
CA CYS A 262 -11.80 10.74 -7.16
C CYS A 262 -12.96 9.92 -6.58
N MET A 263 -12.98 8.60 -6.80
CA MET A 263 -14.00 7.71 -6.24
C MET A 263 -14.04 7.76 -4.71
N LEU A 264 -12.87 7.74 -4.05
CA LEU A 264 -12.76 7.81 -2.60
C LEU A 264 -13.23 9.17 -2.08
N LEU A 265 -12.85 10.27 -2.73
CA LEU A 265 -13.28 11.62 -2.34
C LEU A 265 -14.82 11.77 -2.40
N GLY A 266 -15.45 11.30 -3.48
CA GLY A 266 -16.91 11.31 -3.59
C GLY A 266 -17.59 10.40 -2.57
N ALA A 267 -17.02 9.23 -2.31
CA ALA A 267 -17.53 8.33 -1.28
C ALA A 267 -17.40 8.92 0.13
N TYR A 268 -16.27 9.54 0.44
CA TYR A 268 -16.02 10.23 1.69
C TYR A 268 -17.06 11.31 1.93
N ALA A 269 -17.26 12.20 0.95
CA ALA A 269 -18.24 13.28 1.06
C ALA A 269 -19.66 12.77 1.34
N ARG A 270 -20.08 11.68 0.68
CA ARG A 270 -21.40 11.08 0.92
C ARG A 270 -21.58 10.52 2.33
N VAL A 271 -20.51 10.03 2.96
CA VAL A 271 -20.57 9.46 4.31
C VAL A 271 -20.39 10.52 5.39
N THR A 272 -19.51 11.50 5.19
CA THR A 272 -19.15 12.46 6.25
C THR A 272 -19.88 13.79 6.12
N GLY A 273 -20.30 14.18 4.91
CA GLY A 273 -20.80 15.52 4.64
C GLY A 273 -19.73 16.62 4.77
N ASP A 274 -18.44 16.28 4.87
CA ASP A 274 -17.35 17.26 5.04
C ASP A 274 -17.02 17.97 3.70
N LEU A 275 -17.91 18.90 3.33
CA LEU A 275 -17.76 19.71 2.13
C LEU A 275 -16.63 20.75 2.24
N ALA A 276 -16.12 21.03 3.43
CA ALA A 276 -14.95 21.91 3.59
C ALA A 276 -13.69 21.21 3.10
N PHE A 277 -13.49 19.96 3.50
CA PHE A 277 -12.38 19.13 3.01
C PHE A 277 -12.50 18.81 1.52
N VAL A 278 -13.72 18.61 1.00
CA VAL A 278 -13.93 18.46 -0.45
C VAL A 278 -13.45 19.71 -1.20
N ARG A 279 -13.78 20.92 -0.71
CA ARG A 279 -13.31 22.16 -1.33
C ARG A 279 -11.79 22.32 -1.23
N GLU A 280 -11.18 21.90 -0.12
CA GLU A 280 -9.71 21.86 0.05
C GLU A 280 -9.04 21.03 -1.05
N LEU A 281 -9.57 19.83 -1.33
CA LEU A 281 -9.01 18.90 -2.32
C LEU A 281 -9.55 19.07 -3.74
N TRP A 282 -10.45 20.02 -3.97
CA TRP A 282 -11.05 20.23 -5.28
C TRP A 282 -10.02 20.48 -6.40
N PRO A 283 -8.95 21.30 -6.20
CA PRO A 283 -7.92 21.46 -7.23
C PRO A 283 -7.22 20.15 -7.59
N ASN A 284 -6.96 19.27 -6.62
CA ASN A 284 -6.37 17.96 -6.85
C ASN A 284 -7.32 17.02 -7.62
N ALA A 285 -8.62 17.08 -7.32
CA ALA A 285 -9.64 16.34 -8.04
C ALA A 285 -9.74 16.79 -9.51
N CYS A 286 -9.73 18.11 -9.76
CA CYS A 286 -9.68 18.65 -11.13
C CYS A 286 -8.43 18.17 -11.88
N ALA A 287 -7.25 18.24 -11.23
CA ALA A 287 -6.01 17.75 -11.85
C ALA A 287 -6.06 16.25 -12.17
N ALA A 288 -6.71 15.44 -11.33
CA ALA A 288 -6.92 14.01 -11.58
C ALA A 288 -7.86 13.76 -12.78
N LEU A 289 -8.93 14.55 -12.92
CA LEU A 289 -9.82 14.50 -14.09
C LEU A 289 -9.09 14.93 -15.37
N ASP A 290 -8.32 16.01 -15.29
CA ASP A 290 -7.51 16.50 -16.41
C ASP A 290 -6.45 15.47 -16.82
N TRP A 291 -5.82 14.78 -15.85
CA TRP A 291 -4.93 13.67 -16.15
C TRP A 291 -5.64 12.56 -16.93
N MET A 292 -6.80 12.11 -16.47
CA MET A 292 -7.57 11.06 -17.16
C MET A 292 -7.95 11.44 -18.59
N ALA A 293 -8.26 12.73 -18.83
CA ALA A 293 -8.70 13.21 -20.14
C ALA A 293 -7.55 13.48 -21.14
N HIS A 294 -6.32 13.72 -20.66
CA HIS A 294 -5.21 14.14 -21.53
C HIS A 294 -4.03 13.16 -21.54
N TYR A 295 -3.58 12.71 -20.36
CA TYR A 295 -2.42 11.82 -20.24
C TYR A 295 -2.84 10.35 -20.21
N GLY A 296 -3.96 10.06 -19.54
CA GLY A 296 -4.55 8.73 -19.46
C GLY A 296 -5.13 8.28 -20.80
N ASP A 297 -5.73 9.19 -21.56
CA ASP A 297 -6.41 8.93 -22.83
C ASP A 297 -5.50 9.31 -24.01
N ARG A 298 -4.49 8.46 -24.25
CA ARG A 298 -3.32 8.81 -25.08
C ARG A 298 -3.65 8.97 -26.56
N ASP A 299 -4.66 8.25 -27.05
CA ASP A 299 -5.11 8.29 -28.44
C ASP A 299 -6.48 8.95 -28.63
N GLY A 300 -7.11 9.40 -27.55
CA GLY A 300 -8.36 10.17 -27.58
C GLY A 300 -9.59 9.31 -27.87
N ASP A 301 -9.51 7.99 -27.71
CA ASP A 301 -10.63 7.07 -27.95
C ASP A 301 -11.60 6.99 -26.78
N GLY A 302 -11.26 7.60 -25.64
CA GLY A 302 -12.10 7.61 -24.46
C GLY A 302 -11.73 6.55 -23.42
N TYR A 303 -10.62 5.83 -23.56
CA TYR A 303 -10.11 4.90 -22.56
C TYR A 303 -8.87 5.42 -21.84
N VAL A 304 -8.73 5.05 -20.57
CA VAL A 304 -7.50 5.30 -19.82
C VAL A 304 -6.55 4.13 -20.02
N GLU A 305 -5.35 4.43 -20.47
CA GLU A 305 -4.34 3.47 -20.88
C GLU A 305 -3.03 3.67 -20.13
N TYR A 306 -2.22 2.63 -20.08
CA TYR A 306 -0.86 2.73 -19.58
C TYR A 306 0.17 2.22 -20.59
N GLN A 307 1.33 2.85 -20.52
CA GLN A 307 2.57 2.40 -21.14
C GLN A 307 3.70 2.91 -20.27
N ARG A 308 4.60 2.02 -19.82
CA ARG A 308 5.80 2.43 -19.09
C ARG A 308 6.67 3.34 -19.95
N THR A 309 7.23 4.36 -19.34
CA THR A 309 8.09 5.34 -20.03
C THR A 309 9.58 5.11 -19.79
N SER A 310 9.95 4.31 -18.78
CA SER A 310 11.31 3.85 -18.49
C SER A 310 11.40 2.32 -18.43
N GLU A 311 12.56 1.76 -18.78
CA GLU A 311 12.82 0.32 -18.70
C GLU A 311 12.79 -0.22 -17.27
N HIS A 312 13.05 0.65 -16.29
CA HIS A 312 13.03 0.34 -14.86
C HIS A 312 11.62 0.40 -14.24
N GLY A 313 10.64 0.93 -14.97
CA GLY A 313 9.24 0.99 -14.53
C GLY A 313 8.51 -0.36 -14.64
N LEU A 314 7.39 -0.46 -13.94
CA LEU A 314 6.47 -1.60 -13.99
C LEU A 314 5.92 -1.75 -15.41
N VAL A 315 5.95 -2.99 -15.92
CA VAL A 315 5.37 -3.32 -17.23
C VAL A 315 3.85 -3.16 -17.20
N ASN A 316 3.20 -3.68 -16.16
CA ASN A 316 1.77 -3.54 -15.93
C ASN A 316 1.52 -2.59 -14.76
N GLN A 317 0.64 -1.60 -14.97
CA GLN A 317 0.40 -0.51 -14.01
C GLN A 317 -0.96 -0.60 -13.31
N GLY A 318 -1.69 -1.71 -13.48
CA GLY A 318 -2.93 -2.00 -12.74
C GLY A 318 -2.68 -2.87 -11.51
N TRP A 319 -3.75 -3.27 -10.81
CA TRP A 319 -3.67 -4.11 -9.59
C TRP A 319 -3.01 -5.48 -9.79
N LYS A 320 -2.93 -5.96 -11.04
CA LYS A 320 -2.09 -7.09 -11.45
C LYS A 320 -0.84 -6.55 -12.13
N ASP A 321 0.17 -6.22 -11.34
CA ASP A 321 1.41 -5.55 -11.80
C ASP A 321 2.54 -6.52 -12.17
N SER A 322 2.32 -7.84 -12.13
CA SER A 322 3.27 -8.83 -12.64
C SER A 322 3.46 -8.67 -14.15
N GLY A 323 4.67 -8.89 -14.66
CA GLY A 323 5.00 -8.66 -16.08
C GLY A 323 4.23 -9.53 -17.08
N ASP A 324 3.59 -10.61 -16.61
CA ASP A 324 2.83 -11.57 -17.42
C ASP A 324 1.31 -11.54 -17.17
N ALA A 325 0.83 -10.55 -16.41
CA ALA A 325 -0.56 -10.46 -15.96
C ALA A 325 -1.60 -10.27 -17.08
N ILE A 326 -1.24 -9.55 -18.15
CA ILE A 326 -2.15 -9.16 -19.23
C ILE A 326 -1.78 -9.86 -20.53
N PHE A 327 -2.70 -10.67 -21.04
CA PHE A 327 -2.46 -11.57 -22.15
C PHE A 327 -3.75 -11.85 -22.93
N HIS A 328 -3.60 -12.39 -24.15
CA HIS A 328 -4.71 -12.83 -24.99
C HIS A 328 -5.05 -14.30 -24.74
N ARG A 329 -6.17 -14.75 -25.32
CA ARG A 329 -6.66 -16.13 -25.22
C ARG A 329 -5.63 -17.19 -25.67
N ASP A 330 -4.72 -16.85 -26.56
CA ASP A 330 -3.64 -17.72 -27.04
C ASP A 330 -2.40 -17.74 -26.12
N GLY A 331 -2.40 -16.98 -25.02
CA GLY A 331 -1.32 -16.87 -24.05
C GLY A 331 -0.24 -15.83 -24.39
N ARG A 332 -0.32 -15.19 -25.56
CA ARG A 332 0.57 -14.07 -25.91
C ARG A 332 0.30 -12.88 -25.01
N LEU A 333 1.35 -12.20 -24.57
CA LEU A 333 1.22 -10.98 -23.77
C LEU A 333 0.60 -9.86 -24.62
N ALA A 334 -0.21 -9.03 -23.98
CA ALA A 334 -0.76 -7.83 -24.61
C ALA A 334 0.36 -6.78 -24.79
N GLU A 335 0.31 -6.06 -25.89
CA GLU A 335 1.27 -4.98 -26.19
C GLU A 335 0.66 -3.62 -25.79
N PRO A 336 1.46 -2.71 -25.19
CA PRO A 336 0.99 -1.39 -24.79
C PRO A 336 0.86 -0.39 -25.96
N PRO A 337 0.03 0.67 -25.82
CA PRO A 337 -0.78 1.02 -24.64
C PRO A 337 -1.89 0.01 -24.32
N ILE A 338 -2.16 -0.23 -23.03
CA ILE A 338 -3.16 -1.20 -22.57
C ILE A 338 -4.27 -0.48 -21.80
N ALA A 339 -5.53 -0.74 -22.18
CA ALA A 339 -6.71 -0.28 -21.46
C ALA A 339 -7.30 -1.40 -20.61
N LEU A 340 -7.13 -1.36 -19.29
CA LEU A 340 -7.68 -2.38 -18.36
C LEU A 340 -9.15 -2.16 -18.10
N VAL A 341 -9.93 -3.24 -18.06
CA VAL A 341 -11.38 -3.16 -17.91
C VAL A 341 -11.82 -2.51 -16.60
N GLU A 342 -11.18 -2.84 -15.47
CA GLU A 342 -11.51 -2.28 -14.17
C GLU A 342 -11.21 -0.78 -14.09
N VAL A 343 -10.14 -0.33 -14.75
CA VAL A 343 -9.74 1.08 -14.79
C VAL A 343 -10.78 1.92 -15.51
N GLN A 344 -11.38 1.38 -16.58
CA GLN A 344 -12.46 2.07 -17.29
C GLN A 344 -13.69 2.22 -16.39
N GLY A 345 -13.99 1.18 -15.59
CA GLY A 345 -14.99 1.26 -14.53
C GLY A 345 -14.65 2.30 -13.48
N TYR A 346 -13.39 2.41 -13.06
CA TYR A 346 -12.97 3.43 -12.12
C TYR A 346 -13.08 4.84 -12.69
N ARG A 347 -12.69 5.07 -13.96
CA ARG A 347 -12.89 6.36 -14.65
C ARG A 347 -14.36 6.75 -14.69
N TYR A 348 -15.24 5.81 -15.07
CA TYR A 348 -16.69 6.03 -15.06
C TYR A 348 -17.17 6.48 -13.68
N ALA A 349 -16.82 5.73 -12.63
CA ALA A 349 -17.26 6.03 -11.27
C ALA A 349 -16.63 7.33 -10.73
N ALA A 350 -15.41 7.67 -11.14
CA ALA A 350 -14.75 8.93 -10.83
C ALA A 350 -15.49 10.12 -11.45
N LEU A 351 -15.83 10.07 -12.74
CA LEU A 351 -16.57 11.12 -13.43
C LEU A 351 -17.95 11.37 -12.79
N VAL A 352 -18.68 10.29 -12.48
CA VAL A 352 -19.98 10.38 -11.76
C VAL A 352 -19.79 11.00 -10.38
N ALA A 353 -18.81 10.53 -9.61
CA ALA A 353 -18.54 11.06 -8.27
C ALA A 353 -18.16 12.55 -8.31
N MET A 354 -17.33 12.98 -9.25
CA MET A 354 -16.92 14.39 -9.36
C MET A 354 -18.06 15.28 -9.87
N ALA A 355 -18.95 14.77 -10.73
CA ALA A 355 -20.16 15.48 -11.13
C ALA A 355 -21.08 15.73 -9.92
N GLU A 356 -21.33 14.71 -9.10
CA GLU A 356 -22.11 14.85 -7.86
C GLU A 356 -21.47 15.87 -6.90
N LEU A 357 -20.14 15.82 -6.73
CA LEU A 357 -19.44 16.77 -5.87
C LEU A 357 -19.50 18.21 -6.39
N ALA A 358 -19.40 18.39 -7.71
CA ALA A 358 -19.48 19.71 -8.33
C ALA A 358 -20.79 20.42 -7.98
N ASP A 359 -21.91 19.70 -8.09
CA ASP A 359 -23.23 20.19 -7.72
C ASP A 359 -23.30 20.52 -6.21
N LEU A 360 -22.76 19.64 -5.36
CA LEU A 360 -22.77 19.82 -3.90
C LEU A 360 -21.96 21.03 -3.41
N ILE A 361 -20.84 21.36 -4.07
CA ILE A 361 -20.01 22.50 -3.69
C ILE A 361 -20.30 23.76 -4.50
N GLY A 362 -21.16 23.68 -5.52
CA GLY A 362 -21.63 24.81 -6.32
C GLY A 362 -20.66 25.27 -7.40
N VAL A 363 -19.98 24.34 -8.07
CA VAL A 363 -19.04 24.62 -9.17
C VAL A 363 -19.51 24.00 -10.49
N GLU A 364 -19.10 24.60 -11.60
CA GLU A 364 -19.49 24.14 -12.94
C GLU A 364 -18.71 22.89 -13.38
N GLY A 365 -19.20 22.20 -14.42
CA GLY A 365 -18.53 21.06 -15.06
C GLY A 365 -19.22 19.70 -14.86
N GLY A 366 -20.08 19.56 -13.85
CA GLY A 366 -20.75 18.29 -13.53
C GLY A 366 -21.53 17.67 -14.69
N ALA A 367 -22.33 18.46 -15.39
CA ALA A 367 -23.10 17.97 -16.55
C ALA A 367 -22.23 17.41 -17.68
N ARG A 368 -21.05 18.02 -17.93
CA ARG A 368 -20.08 17.54 -18.92
C ARG A 368 -19.53 16.18 -18.52
N TRP A 369 -19.08 16.03 -17.28
CA TRP A 369 -18.52 14.77 -16.78
C TRP A 369 -19.55 13.66 -16.72
N LEU A 370 -20.82 13.97 -16.42
CA LEU A 370 -21.90 12.99 -16.46
C LEU A 370 -22.18 12.49 -17.89
N ALA A 371 -22.16 13.38 -18.87
CA ALA A 371 -22.30 13.00 -20.28
C ALA A 371 -21.12 12.14 -20.76
N GLU A 372 -19.89 12.50 -20.37
CA GLU A 372 -18.68 11.72 -20.64
C GLU A 372 -18.75 10.32 -20.00
N ALA A 373 -19.20 10.24 -18.74
CA ALA A 373 -19.39 8.97 -18.04
C ALA A 373 -20.40 8.08 -18.78
N GLN A 374 -21.52 8.64 -19.25
CA GLN A 374 -22.53 7.87 -19.96
C GLN A 374 -21.99 7.33 -21.30
N ALA A 375 -21.27 8.15 -22.07
CA ALA A 375 -20.62 7.72 -23.31
C ALA A 375 -19.57 6.62 -23.04
N LEU A 376 -18.76 6.77 -21.99
CA LEU A 376 -17.79 5.75 -21.58
C LEU A 376 -18.48 4.44 -21.18
N ARG A 377 -19.59 4.51 -20.43
CA ARG A 377 -20.36 3.33 -20.05
C ARG A 377 -20.85 2.55 -21.27
N GLU A 378 -21.34 3.25 -22.29
CA GLU A 378 -21.79 2.64 -23.55
C GLU A 378 -20.63 1.96 -24.28
N ARG A 379 -19.48 2.64 -24.40
CA ARG A 379 -18.26 2.08 -25.02
C ARG A 379 -17.74 0.84 -24.30
N ILE A 380 -17.62 0.87 -22.96
CA ILE A 380 -17.20 -0.32 -22.18
C ILE A 380 -18.12 -1.51 -22.47
N ASN A 381 -19.42 -1.26 -22.52
CA ASN A 381 -20.43 -2.29 -22.83
C ASN A 381 -20.35 -2.79 -24.27
N ALA A 382 -19.88 -2.00 -25.22
CA ALA A 382 -19.71 -2.41 -26.60
C ALA A 382 -18.39 -3.18 -26.81
N ASP A 383 -17.27 -2.62 -26.35
CA ASP A 383 -15.94 -3.03 -26.80
C ASP A 383 -15.34 -4.15 -25.95
N PHE A 384 -15.70 -4.22 -24.67
CA PHE A 384 -15.14 -5.22 -23.75
C PHE A 384 -16.02 -6.45 -23.58
N TRP A 385 -17.30 -6.42 -23.95
CA TRP A 385 -18.19 -7.55 -23.66
C TRP A 385 -17.87 -8.78 -24.52
N LEU A 386 -17.78 -9.94 -23.86
CA LEU A 386 -17.52 -11.24 -24.48
C LEU A 386 -18.77 -12.12 -24.38
N ASP A 387 -19.62 -12.07 -25.40
CA ASP A 387 -20.91 -12.79 -25.39
C ASP A 387 -20.80 -14.30 -25.14
N GLY A 388 -19.75 -14.94 -25.67
CA GLY A 388 -19.52 -16.38 -25.48
C GLY A 388 -19.04 -16.77 -24.09
N GLU A 389 -18.60 -15.81 -23.27
CA GLU A 389 -17.99 -16.06 -21.96
C GLU A 389 -18.80 -15.48 -20.79
N ASP A 390 -19.91 -14.77 -21.08
CA ASP A 390 -20.73 -14.06 -20.09
C ASP A 390 -19.92 -13.08 -19.21
N THR A 391 -18.90 -12.45 -19.78
CA THR A 391 -17.99 -11.56 -19.03
C THR A 391 -17.44 -10.44 -19.90
N TYR A 392 -16.59 -9.60 -19.32
CA TYR A 392 -15.85 -8.59 -20.04
C TYR A 392 -14.39 -9.04 -20.21
N ALA A 393 -13.79 -8.68 -21.34
CA ALA A 393 -12.37 -8.86 -21.62
C ALA A 393 -11.53 -8.24 -20.52
N LEU A 394 -10.37 -8.84 -20.25
CA LEU A 394 -9.44 -8.36 -19.23
C LEU A 394 -8.93 -6.94 -19.54
N ALA A 395 -8.68 -6.68 -20.81
CA ALA A 395 -8.13 -5.43 -21.31
C ALA A 395 -8.39 -5.28 -22.82
N LEU A 396 -8.10 -4.11 -23.37
CA LEU A 396 -7.79 -3.91 -24.80
C LEU A 396 -6.28 -3.67 -24.95
N ASP A 397 -5.66 -4.25 -25.98
CA ASP A 397 -4.26 -4.00 -26.32
C ASP A 397 -4.09 -2.74 -27.19
N ARG A 398 -2.85 -2.47 -27.62
CA ARG A 398 -2.48 -1.36 -28.53
C ARG A 398 -3.32 -1.23 -29.80
N ASP A 399 -3.84 -2.35 -30.31
CA ASP A 399 -4.62 -2.41 -31.55
C ASP A 399 -6.13 -2.45 -31.23
N LYS A 400 -6.49 -2.13 -29.97
CA LYS A 400 -7.83 -2.22 -29.38
C LYS A 400 -8.45 -3.60 -29.48
N ARG A 401 -7.62 -4.64 -29.54
CA ARG A 401 -8.09 -6.03 -29.58
C ARG A 401 -8.41 -6.50 -28.16
N PRO A 402 -9.59 -7.10 -27.94
CA PRO A 402 -9.92 -7.66 -26.64
C PRO A 402 -8.94 -8.74 -26.19
N CYS A 403 -8.37 -8.56 -25.01
CA CYS A 403 -7.71 -9.61 -24.25
C CYS A 403 -8.80 -10.54 -23.69
N ALA A 404 -9.26 -11.48 -24.54
CA ALA A 404 -10.38 -12.38 -24.26
C ALA A 404 -10.03 -13.47 -23.22
N VAL A 405 -9.81 -13.02 -21.98
CA VAL A 405 -9.39 -13.80 -20.82
C VAL A 405 -10.41 -13.62 -19.71
N VAL A 406 -10.90 -14.72 -19.16
CA VAL A 406 -11.84 -14.69 -18.03
C VAL A 406 -11.06 -14.47 -16.73
N ALA A 407 -11.33 -13.33 -16.08
CA ALA A 407 -10.64 -12.88 -14.88
C ALA A 407 -11.60 -12.17 -13.90
N SER A 408 -11.19 -12.04 -12.63
CA SER A 408 -11.98 -11.31 -11.61
C SER A 408 -12.06 -9.80 -11.87
N ASN A 409 -11.21 -9.23 -12.72
CA ASN A 409 -11.20 -7.81 -13.10
C ASN A 409 -12.58 -7.31 -13.53
N ALA A 410 -13.30 -8.11 -14.32
CA ALA A 410 -14.65 -7.74 -14.78
C ALA A 410 -15.62 -7.48 -13.61
N GLY A 411 -15.43 -8.13 -12.45
CA GLY A 411 -16.23 -7.90 -11.25
C GLY A 411 -16.13 -6.47 -10.70
N GLN A 412 -15.05 -5.75 -10.97
CA GLN A 412 -14.91 -4.33 -10.61
C GLN A 412 -15.91 -3.45 -11.36
N LEU A 413 -16.39 -3.88 -12.55
CA LEU A 413 -17.46 -3.16 -13.24
C LEU A 413 -18.79 -3.20 -12.47
N LEU A 414 -19.07 -4.28 -11.73
CA LEU A 414 -20.24 -4.36 -10.84
C LEU A 414 -20.10 -3.35 -9.69
N PHE A 415 -18.90 -3.28 -9.09
CA PHE A 415 -18.58 -2.30 -8.06
C PHE A 415 -18.79 -0.86 -8.57
N CYS A 416 -18.40 -0.57 -9.81
CA CYS A 416 -18.58 0.72 -10.47
C CYS A 416 -19.96 0.95 -11.10
N ARG A 417 -20.86 -0.04 -11.08
CA ARG A 417 -22.21 0.02 -11.68
C ARG A 417 -22.21 0.33 -13.19
N VAL A 418 -21.23 -0.19 -13.92
CA VAL A 418 -21.09 0.02 -15.38
C VAL A 418 -22.00 -0.89 -16.22
N PRO A 419 -22.12 -2.21 -15.96
CA PRO A 419 -22.90 -3.09 -16.82
C PRO A 419 -24.36 -2.66 -16.89
N ASP A 420 -25.04 -2.94 -18.00
CA ASP A 420 -26.49 -2.92 -18.04
C ASP A 420 -27.07 -4.01 -17.10
N PRO A 421 -28.34 -3.90 -16.64
CA PRO A 421 -28.90 -4.83 -15.66
C PRO A 421 -28.83 -6.31 -16.06
N GLN A 422 -28.97 -6.63 -17.36
CA GLN A 422 -28.94 -8.02 -17.83
C GLN A 422 -27.50 -8.55 -17.81
N ARG A 423 -26.54 -7.77 -18.31
CA ARG A 423 -25.12 -8.13 -18.24
C ARG A 423 -24.59 -8.17 -16.81
N ALA A 424 -25.08 -7.31 -15.92
CA ALA A 424 -24.73 -7.36 -14.50
C ALA A 424 -25.09 -8.71 -13.87
N GLN A 425 -26.30 -9.23 -14.17
CA GLN A 425 -26.73 -10.55 -13.69
C GLN A 425 -25.90 -11.69 -14.31
N ARG A 426 -25.65 -11.65 -15.62
CA ARG A 426 -24.81 -12.63 -16.32
C ARG A 426 -23.39 -12.66 -15.75
N LEU A 427 -22.78 -11.49 -15.54
CA LEU A 427 -21.46 -11.35 -14.96
C LEU A 427 -21.40 -11.84 -13.51
N ALA A 428 -22.39 -11.50 -12.68
CA ALA A 428 -22.46 -11.99 -11.30
C ALA A 428 -22.54 -13.52 -11.25
N ALA A 429 -23.39 -14.12 -12.09
CA ALA A 429 -23.47 -15.57 -12.21
C ALA A 429 -22.16 -16.18 -12.75
N ARG A 430 -21.50 -15.50 -13.69
CA ARG A 430 -20.23 -15.94 -14.28
C ARG A 430 -19.09 -16.00 -13.26
N LEU A 431 -19.00 -15.01 -12.37
CA LEU A 431 -18.00 -14.92 -11.30
C LEU A 431 -18.14 -16.06 -10.25
N LEU A 432 -19.35 -16.62 -10.13
CA LEU A 432 -19.66 -17.71 -9.20
C LEU A 432 -19.58 -19.12 -9.82
N ARG A 433 -19.20 -19.23 -11.10
CA ARG A 433 -18.94 -20.54 -11.72
C ARG A 433 -17.67 -21.17 -11.12
N ALA A 434 -17.61 -22.50 -11.09
CA ALA A 434 -16.58 -23.27 -10.38
C ALA A 434 -15.14 -23.03 -10.88
N ASP A 435 -14.96 -22.56 -12.11
CA ASP A 435 -13.67 -22.20 -12.68
C ASP A 435 -13.11 -20.89 -12.09
N LEU A 436 -13.97 -20.01 -11.56
CA LEU A 436 -13.60 -18.79 -10.84
C LEU A 436 -13.81 -18.90 -9.33
N PHE A 437 -14.96 -19.39 -8.87
CA PHE A 437 -15.28 -19.50 -7.45
C PHE A 437 -14.93 -20.88 -6.90
N ALA A 438 -13.82 -20.94 -6.15
CA ALA A 438 -13.29 -22.19 -5.62
C ALA A 438 -13.95 -22.65 -4.31
N GLY A 439 -14.98 -21.95 -3.83
CA GLY A 439 -15.55 -22.10 -2.48
C GLY A 439 -14.86 -21.27 -1.40
N TRP A 440 -13.63 -20.79 -1.66
CA TRP A 440 -12.83 -19.97 -0.75
C TRP A 440 -12.70 -18.50 -1.19
N GLY A 441 -13.26 -18.16 -2.35
CA GLY A 441 -13.12 -16.84 -2.98
C GLY A 441 -13.15 -16.92 -4.50
N ILE A 442 -13.18 -15.76 -5.15
CA ILE A 442 -13.11 -15.61 -6.60
C ILE A 442 -11.63 -15.54 -7.00
N ARG A 443 -11.19 -16.46 -7.87
CA ARG A 443 -9.83 -16.50 -8.41
C ARG A 443 -9.50 -15.28 -9.25
N THR A 444 -8.22 -14.91 -9.29
CA THR A 444 -7.70 -13.84 -10.15
C THR A 444 -7.89 -14.16 -11.64
N LEU A 445 -7.72 -15.43 -12.03
CA LEU A 445 -7.95 -15.99 -13.36
C LEU A 445 -8.79 -17.26 -13.24
N ALA A 446 -9.67 -17.50 -14.22
CA ALA A 446 -10.38 -18.77 -14.29
C ALA A 446 -9.39 -19.93 -14.52
N SER A 447 -9.65 -21.10 -13.93
CA SER A 447 -8.71 -22.24 -13.90
C SER A 447 -8.32 -22.83 -15.27
N GLY A 448 -9.05 -22.49 -16.34
CA GLY A 448 -8.74 -22.89 -17.72
C GLY A 448 -7.96 -21.86 -18.54
N GLN A 449 -7.59 -20.71 -17.96
CA GLN A 449 -6.88 -19.67 -18.71
C GLN A 449 -5.40 -20.07 -18.95
N PRO A 450 -4.80 -19.70 -20.10
CA PRO A 450 -3.44 -20.11 -20.48
C PRO A 450 -2.35 -19.86 -19.42
N ARG A 451 -2.49 -18.78 -18.65
CA ARG A 451 -1.53 -18.38 -17.60
C ARG A 451 -2.06 -18.58 -16.18
N TYR A 452 -3.11 -19.38 -16.02
CA TYR A 452 -3.60 -19.73 -14.70
C TYR A 452 -2.54 -20.52 -13.92
N ASN A 453 -2.28 -20.09 -12.69
CA ASN A 453 -1.47 -20.81 -11.73
C ASN A 453 -2.22 -20.89 -10.40
N PRO A 454 -2.54 -22.08 -9.88
CA PRO A 454 -3.25 -22.24 -8.61
C PRO A 454 -2.44 -21.77 -7.38
N MET A 455 -1.12 -21.56 -7.55
CA MET A 455 -0.21 -21.07 -6.51
C MET A 455 0.01 -19.55 -6.57
N SER A 456 -0.61 -18.86 -7.53
CA SER A 456 -0.50 -17.41 -7.73
C SER A 456 -1.49 -16.62 -6.86
#